data_AF-A0A419KBC8-F1
#
_entry.id   AF-A0A419KBC8-F1
#
_cell.length_a   1.000
_cell.length_b   1.000
_cell.length_c   1.000
_cell.angle_alpha   90.00
_cell.angle_beta   90.00
_cell.angle_gamma   90.00
#
_symmetry.space_group_name_H-M   'P 1'
#
loop_
_entity.id
_entity.type
_entity.pdbx_description
1 polymer ?
#
loop_
_entity_poly.entity_id
_entity_poly.type
_entity_poly.pdbx_seq_one_letter_code
_entity_poly.pdbx_strand_id
1 'polypeptide(L)' 'MSKGTDKKYGGKCIDCGSPLELFELDLAKGRRVMQCTRCGLYHFYKKDFFGKWKLVKAGKVSDLWGNSKK' A
#
# COMPACT_ATOMS: atom_id res chain seq x y z
N MET A 1 -28.09 14.51 1.73
CA MET A 1 -27.87 13.07 1.45
C MET A 1 -26.39 12.83 1.29
N SER A 2 -25.75 12.23 2.30
CA SER A 2 -24.30 11.99 2.31
C SER A 2 -23.95 10.76 1.49
N LYS A 3 -23.35 10.97 0.30
CA LYS A 3 -22.52 9.98 -0.37
C LYS A 3 -21.20 10.66 -0.71
N GLY A 4 -20.46 10.99 0.35
CA GLY A 4 -19.02 11.17 0.24
C GLY A 4 -18.48 9.83 -0.23
N THR A 5 -18.28 9.68 -1.54
CA THR A 5 -17.40 8.65 -2.06
C THR A 5 -16.01 9.10 -1.64
N ASP A 6 -15.68 8.84 -0.38
CA ASP A 6 -14.32 8.76 0.08
C ASP A 6 -13.66 7.84 -0.95
N LYS A 7 -12.86 8.41 -1.85
CA LYS A 7 -11.92 7.63 -2.65
C LYS A 7 -10.88 7.14 -1.65
N LYS A 8 -11.29 6.28 -0.70
CA LYS A 8 -10.39 5.44 0.06
C LYS A 8 -9.75 4.63 -1.03
N TYR A 9 -8.57 5.08 -1.42
CA TYR A 9 -7.51 4.25 -1.93
C TYR A 9 -7.66 2.90 -1.21
N GLY A 10 -8.34 1.95 -1.85
CA GLY A 10 -9.08 0.90 -1.14
C GLY A 10 -8.77 -0.42 -1.79
N GLY A 11 -7.53 -0.87 -1.59
CA GLY A 11 -7.18 -2.26 -1.87
C GLY A 11 -7.61 -3.13 -0.69
N LYS A 12 -7.90 -4.40 -0.98
CA LYS A 12 -7.98 -5.43 0.06
C LYS A 12 -6.58 -5.96 0.30
N CYS A 13 -6.26 -6.28 1.54
CA CYS A 13 -5.01 -6.96 1.84
C CYS A 13 -4.99 -8.31 1.14
N ILE A 14 -3.90 -8.62 0.44
CA ILE A 14 -3.70 -9.89 -0.26
C ILE A 14 -3.65 -11.10 0.69
N ASP A 15 -3.26 -10.86 1.94
CA ASP A 15 -3.07 -11.89 2.96
C ASP A 15 -4.36 -12.13 3.76
N CYS A 16 -4.87 -11.09 4.41
CA CYS A 16 -5.99 -11.22 5.34
C CYS A 16 -7.35 -10.68 4.82
N GLY A 17 -7.41 -10.16 3.59
CA GLY A 17 -8.64 -9.64 2.97
C GLY A 17 -9.20 -8.35 3.57
N SER A 18 -8.67 -7.90 4.71
CA SER A 18 -9.07 -6.66 5.39
C SER A 18 -8.75 -5.40 4.58
N PRO A 19 -9.44 -4.28 4.88
CA PRO A 19 -9.20 -3.01 4.20
C PRO A 19 -7.77 -2.51 4.46
N LEU A 20 -7.16 -1.98 3.40
CA LEU A 20 -5.89 -1.25 3.50
C LEU A 20 -6.17 0.23 3.76
N GLU A 21 -5.46 0.81 4.71
CA GLU A 21 -5.40 2.25 4.94
C GLU A 21 -4.21 2.87 4.22
N LEU A 22 -4.33 4.14 3.83
CA LEU A 22 -3.24 4.88 3.20
C LEU A 22 -2.23 5.25 4.28
N PHE A 23 -1.03 4.69 4.19
CA PHE A 23 0.05 4.97 5.13
C PHE A 23 0.89 6.15 4.64
N GLU A 24 1.37 6.06 3.40
CA GLU A 24 2.20 7.10 2.79
C GLU A 24 1.86 7.25 1.32
N LEU A 25 1.80 8.49 0.82
CA LEU A 25 1.58 8.80 -0.59
C LEU A 25 2.56 9.87 -1.03
N ASP A 26 3.61 9.45 -1.73
CA ASP A 26 4.60 10.34 -2.31
C ASP A 26 4.28 10.54 -3.80
N LEU A 27 3.52 11.60 -4.08
CA LEU A 27 3.13 11.97 -5.44
C LEU A 27 4.33 12.41 -6.29
N ALA A 28 5.36 12.99 -5.68
CA ALA A 28 6.56 13.47 -6.36
C ALA A 28 7.41 12.31 -6.91
N LYS A 29 7.53 11.23 -6.14
CA LYS A 29 8.25 10.00 -6.52
C LYS A 29 7.33 8.94 -7.14
N GLY A 30 6.03 9.20 -7.24
CA GLY A 30 5.04 8.25 -7.71
C GLY A 30 4.98 6.98 -6.86
N ARG A 31 5.15 7.09 -5.53
CA ARG A 31 5.07 5.95 -4.60
C ARG A 31 3.82 6.08 -3.76
N ARG A 32 3.18 4.95 -3.50
CA ARG A 32 2.00 4.84 -2.67
C ARG A 32 2.14 3.62 -1.79
N VAL A 33 2.13 3.82 -0.49
CA VAL A 33 2.24 2.77 0.52
C VAL A 33 0.91 2.68 1.25
N MET A 34 0.39 1.47 1.36
CA MET A 34 -0.85 1.19 2.06
C MET A 34 -0.59 0.15 3.13
N GLN A 35 -1.17 0.31 4.31
CA GLN A 35 -0.99 -0.61 5.42
C GLN A 35 -2.31 -1.29 5.75
N CYS A 36 -2.27 -2.59 5.98
CA CYS A 36 -3.43 -3.32 6.50
C CYS A 36 -3.59 -3.08 8.00
N THR A 37 -4.78 -2.63 8.40
CA THR A 37 -5.12 -2.36 9.80
C THR A 37 -5.23 -3.62 10.66
N ARG A 38 -5.45 -4.79 10.03
CA ARG A 38 -5.64 -6.06 10.73
C ARG A 38 -4.37 -6.87 10.84
N CYS A 39 -3.67 -7.08 9.73
CA CYS A 39 -2.47 -7.93 9.68
C CYS A 39 -1.15 -7.13 9.64
N GLY A 40 -1.20 -5.80 9.56
CA GLY A 40 0.00 -4.94 9.57
C GLY A 40 0.87 -5.04 8.31
N LEU A 41 0.41 -5.73 7.26
CA LEU A 41 1.12 -5.82 5.99
C LEU A 41 1.14 -4.48 5.26
N TYR A 42 2.28 -4.15 4.68
CA TYR A 42 2.47 -2.97 3.86
C TYR A 42 2.49 -3.34 2.38
N HIS A 43 1.63 -2.70 1.60
CA HIS A 43 1.49 -2.81 0.16
C HIS A 43 2.11 -1.58 -0.50
N PHE A 44 3.23 -1.77 -1.17
CA PHE A 44 3.94 -0.77 -1.93
C PHE A 44 3.45 -0.79 -3.36
N TYR A 45 2.87 0.32 -3.77
CA TYR A 45 2.50 0.62 -5.14
C TYR A 45 3.46 1.67 -5.68
N LYS A 46 3.93 1.45 -6.90
CA LYS A 46 4.71 2.42 -7.64
C LYS A 46 3.96 2.77 -8.91
N LYS A 47 3.94 4.06 -9.25
CA LYS A 47 3.45 4.54 -10.53
C LYS A 47 4.53 4.26 -11.56
N ASP A 48 4.21 3.39 -12.52
CA ASP A 48 5.05 3.16 -13.68
C ASP A 48 5.04 4.40 -14.59
N PHE A 49 6.04 4.49 -15.48
CA PHE A 49 6.19 5.60 -16.42
C PHE A 49 4.96 5.79 -17.34
N PHE A 50 4.14 4.75 -17.47
CA PHE A 50 2.86 4.75 -18.17
C PHE A 50 1.66 5.25 -17.34
N GLY A 51 1.89 5.73 -16.12
CA GLY A 51 0.86 6.26 -15.23
C GLY A 51 0.04 5.22 -14.48
N LYS A 52 0.30 3.92 -14.66
CA LYS A 52 -0.37 2.82 -13.94
C LYS A 52 0.24 2.59 -12.57
N TRP A 53 -0.58 2.36 -11.56
CA TRP A 53 -0.14 1.93 -10.23
C TRP A 53 0.08 0.42 -10.22
N LYS A 54 1.33 -0.01 -10.06
CA LYS A 54 1.69 -1.42 -9.95
C LYS A 54 2.10 -1.73 -8.52
N LEU A 55 1.53 -2.79 -7.96
CA LEU A 55 2.01 -3.35 -6.69
C LEU A 55 3.42 -3.89 -6.94
N VAL A 56 4.42 -3.27 -6.32
CA VAL A 56 5.82 -3.69 -6.43
C VAL A 56 6.21 -4.66 -5.33
N LYS A 57 5.67 -4.47 -4.12
CA LYS A 57 5.99 -5.34 -2.99
C LYS A 57 4.85 -5.31 -1.98
N ALA A 58 4.57 -6.45 -1.36
CA ALA A 58 3.70 -6.54 -0.20
C ALA A 58 4.42 -7.37 0.88
N GLY A 59 4.48 -6.88 2.10
CA GLY A 59 5.16 -7.58 3.20
C GLY A 59 5.04 -6.84 4.52
N LYS A 60 5.36 -7.51 5.63
CA LYS A 60 5.48 -6.84 6.92
C LYS A 60 6.70 -5.92 6.91
N VAL A 61 6.68 -4.84 7.70
CA VAL A 61 7.82 -3.91 7.81
C VAL A 61 9.11 -4.65 8.18
N SER A 62 9.01 -5.69 9.01
CA SER A 62 10.11 -6.57 9.40
C SER A 62 10.77 -7.28 8.22
N ASP A 63 9.98 -7.79 7.26
CA ASP A 63 10.48 -8.42 6.03
C ASP A 63 11.05 -7.42 5.01
N LEU A 64 10.64 -6.15 5.12
CA LEU A 64 11.06 -5.09 4.20
C LEU A 64 12.39 -4.47 4.61
N TRP A 65 12.61 -4.29 5.92
CA TRP A 65 13.86 -3.77 6.49
C TRP A 65 14.83 -4.87 6.94
N GLY A 66 14.40 -6.14 6.91
CA GLY A 66 15.19 -7.29 7.36
C GLY A 66 16.34 -7.71 6.46
N ASN A 67 16.52 -7.14 5.27
CA ASN A 67 17.60 -7.58 4.34
C ASN A 67 18.97 -6.92 4.58
N SER A 68 19.30 -6.58 5.83
CA SER A 68 20.62 -6.10 6.24
C SER A 68 21.35 -7.08 7.18
N LYS A 69 21.16 -8.40 7.00
CA LYS A 69 22.10 -9.42 7.51
C LYS A 69 22.08 -10.67 6.62
N LYS A 70 23.01 -10.76 5.67
CA LYS A 70 23.68 -12.03 5.37
C LYS A 70 25.13 -11.75 5.04
#